data_AF-A0A1F4NU69-F1
#
_entry.id   AF-A0A1F4NU69-F1
#
_cell.length_a   1.000
_cell.length_b   1.000
_cell.length_c   1.000
_cell.angle_alpha   90.00
_cell.angle_beta   90.00
_cell.angle_gamma   90.00
#
_symmetry.space_group_name_H-M   'P 1'
#
loop_
_entity.id
_entity.type
_entity.pdbx_description
1 polymer ?
#
loop_
_entity_poly.entity_id
_entity_poly.type
_entity_poly.pdbx_seq_one_letter_code
_entity_poly.pdbx_strand_id
1 'polypeptide(L)'
;MALLCLVLLTGGAFVAAWLTQEQATFSLLPPGGTSADMQPGQRLDLHRTFFTVWAALILVTPALCLFPFRDSSAQAGRYWLAFWTVALLAFLVHFYWAVGVIFGYDWGRISHTARVSAPILDTVFTVWWVADVLLAWCYRHDAWWIRTQRVLVHLLAFVLFFMGAAKEGELVTSRALGIAMAVAVLLAVLARATQAMRRRQ
;
A
#
# COMPACT_ATOMS: atom_id res chain seq x y z
N MET A 1 -4.13 -8.51 17.08
CA MET A 1 -2.81 -8.05 16.58
C MET A 1 -2.95 -7.16 15.34
N ALA A 2 -3.37 -7.64 14.17
CA ALA A 2 -3.48 -6.82 12.95
C ALA A 2 -4.34 -5.54 13.12
N LEU A 3 -5.47 -5.64 13.81
CA LEU A 3 -6.31 -4.47 14.14
C LEU A 3 -5.59 -3.45 15.03
N LEU A 4 -4.78 -3.91 15.99
CA LEU A 4 -3.98 -3.02 16.83
C LEU A 4 -2.91 -2.32 15.98
N CYS A 5 -2.24 -3.05 15.07
CA CYS A 5 -1.29 -2.46 14.13
C CYS A 5 -1.96 -1.41 13.24
N LEU A 6 -3.19 -1.65 12.77
CA LEU A 6 -3.97 -0.66 12.01
C LEU A 6 -4.17 0.62 12.81
N VAL A 7 -4.73 0.51 14.03
CA VAL A 7 -5.00 1.67 14.88
C VAL A 7 -3.72 2.45 15.19
N LEU A 8 -2.65 1.75 15.55
CA LEU A 8 -1.37 2.38 15.89
C LEU A 8 -0.71 3.04 14.68
N LEU A 9 -0.65 2.38 13.52
CA LEU A 9 0.03 2.92 12.34
C LEU A 9 -0.79 4.03 11.68
N THR A 10 -2.09 3.87 11.54
CA THR A 10 -2.95 4.92 10.97
C THR A 10 -3.09 6.08 11.96
N GLY A 11 -3.37 5.83 13.25
CA GLY A 11 -3.41 6.89 14.26
C GLY A 11 -2.06 7.62 14.38
N GLY A 12 -0.96 6.86 14.40
CA GLY A 12 0.39 7.39 14.38
C GLY A 12 0.68 8.24 13.14
N ALA A 13 0.15 7.87 11.96
CA ALA A 13 0.28 8.67 10.75
C ALA A 13 -0.39 10.06 10.89
N PHE A 14 -1.56 10.14 11.50
CA PHE A 14 -2.24 11.42 11.76
C PHE A 14 -1.49 12.26 12.80
N VAL A 15 -0.98 11.63 13.87
CA VAL A 15 -0.15 12.32 14.88
C VAL A 15 1.14 12.84 14.25
N ALA A 16 1.84 12.02 13.46
CA ALA A 16 3.05 12.42 12.75
C ALA A 16 2.78 13.59 11.80
N ALA A 17 1.68 13.53 11.03
CA ALA A 17 1.27 14.63 10.16
C ALA A 17 1.04 15.93 10.93
N TRP A 18 0.35 15.87 12.07
CA TRP A 18 0.12 17.03 12.94
C TRP A 18 1.42 17.63 13.50
N LEU A 19 2.33 16.78 13.99
CA LEU A 19 3.61 17.21 14.56
C LEU A 19 4.57 17.81 13.54
N THR A 20 4.43 17.42 12.27
CA THR A 20 5.32 17.86 11.18
C THR A 20 4.66 18.88 10.25
N GLN A 21 3.42 19.32 10.53
CA GLN A 21 2.65 20.16 9.61
C GLN A 21 3.27 21.53 9.34
N GLU A 22 4.15 22.04 10.20
CA GLU A 22 4.86 23.32 9.97
C GLU A 22 6.21 23.12 9.27
N GLN A 23 6.63 21.87 9.07
CA GLN A 23 7.91 21.52 8.49
C GLN A 23 7.79 21.40 6.97
N ALA A 24 8.87 21.74 6.26
CA ALA A 24 9.00 21.54 4.83
C ALA A 24 9.44 20.11 4.49
N THR A 25 8.98 19.11 5.25
CA THR A 25 9.37 17.70 5.09
C THR A 25 8.92 17.14 3.75
N PHE A 26 7.69 17.46 3.33
CA PHE A 26 7.19 17.19 1.98
C PHE A 26 7.06 18.51 1.22
N SER A 27 7.61 18.53 0.02
CA SER A 27 7.61 19.69 -0.86
C SER A 27 6.21 19.96 -1.39
N LEU A 28 5.84 21.25 -1.42
CA LEU A 28 4.65 21.72 -2.13
C LEU A 28 4.84 21.79 -3.65
N LEU A 29 6.09 21.66 -4.12
CA LEU A 29 6.41 21.44 -5.52
C LEU A 29 6.33 19.93 -5.80
N PRO A 30 5.73 19.49 -6.91
CA PRO A 30 5.80 18.10 -7.31
C PRO A 30 7.24 17.75 -7.74
N PRO A 31 7.63 16.47 -7.71
CA PRO A 31 8.96 16.04 -8.16
C PRO A 31 9.27 16.52 -9.58
N GLY A 32 10.36 17.28 -9.75
CA GLY A 32 10.78 17.84 -11.04
C GLY A 32 9.92 19.01 -11.56
N GLY A 33 8.95 19.49 -10.79
CA GLY A 33 8.11 20.62 -11.14
C GLY A 33 8.75 21.98 -10.85
N THR A 34 8.32 23.00 -11.60
CA THR A 34 8.77 24.40 -11.45
C THR A 34 7.72 25.28 -10.73
N SER A 35 6.52 24.77 -10.47
CA SER A 35 5.43 25.47 -9.79
C SER A 35 4.74 24.55 -8.78
N ALA A 36 4.16 25.14 -7.72
CA ALA A 36 3.56 24.38 -6.63
C ALA A 36 2.22 23.79 -7.07
N ASP A 37 2.07 22.48 -6.89
CA ASP A 37 0.81 21.77 -7.11
C ASP A 37 -0.05 21.71 -5.84
N MET A 38 0.51 22.15 -4.71
CA MET A 38 -0.15 22.22 -3.40
C MET A 38 -0.06 23.62 -2.79
N GLN A 39 -1.13 24.07 -2.15
CA GLN A 39 -1.15 25.34 -1.42
C GLN A 39 -0.56 25.18 -0.02
N PRO A 40 0.00 26.25 0.59
CA PRO A 40 0.50 26.20 1.97
C PRO A 40 -0.54 25.70 2.98
N GLY A 41 -1.81 26.09 2.81
CA GLY A 41 -2.92 25.61 3.66
C GLY A 41 -3.24 24.11 3.54
N GLN A 42 -2.72 23.43 2.51
CA GLN A 42 -2.93 21.99 2.29
C GLN A 42 -1.78 21.14 2.88
N ARG A 43 -0.80 21.76 3.55
CA ARG A 43 0.40 21.09 4.05
C ARG A 43 0.08 19.94 5.00
N LEU A 44 -0.82 20.14 5.95
CA LEU A 44 -1.23 19.08 6.89
C LEU A 44 -1.81 17.87 6.14
N ASP A 45 -2.69 18.11 5.17
CA ASP A 45 -3.32 17.05 4.40
C ASP A 45 -2.34 16.34 3.46
N LEU A 46 -1.32 17.06 2.98
CA LEU A 46 -0.22 16.46 2.22
C LEU A 46 0.56 15.50 3.12
N HIS A 47 0.91 15.89 4.35
CA HIS A 47 1.57 15.01 5.31
C HIS A 47 0.72 13.79 5.65
N ARG A 48 -0.59 13.97 5.88
CA ARG A 48 -1.52 12.86 6.11
C ARG A 48 -1.50 11.87 4.94
N THR A 49 -1.50 12.36 3.70
CA THR A 49 -1.45 11.53 2.50
C THR A 49 -0.18 10.66 2.48
N PHE A 50 1.00 11.24 2.72
CA PHE A 50 2.26 10.48 2.76
C PHE A 50 2.36 9.49 3.93
N PHE A 51 2.01 9.91 5.15
CA PHE A 51 2.13 9.02 6.30
C PHE A 51 1.11 7.88 6.27
N THR A 52 -0.10 8.11 5.73
CA THR A 52 -1.11 7.04 5.61
C THR A 52 -0.74 6.01 4.55
N VAL A 53 -0.09 6.40 3.44
CA VAL A 53 0.44 5.40 2.49
C VAL A 53 1.63 4.63 3.08
N TRP A 54 2.47 5.25 3.90
CA TRP A 54 3.51 4.53 4.63
C TRP A 54 2.92 3.51 5.61
N ALA A 55 1.86 3.87 6.33
CA ALA A 55 1.13 2.94 7.20
C ALA A 55 0.56 1.74 6.40
N ALA A 56 -0.06 2.01 5.25
CA ALA A 56 -0.56 0.96 4.35
C ALA A 56 0.57 0.05 3.83
N LEU A 57 1.70 0.63 3.42
CA LEU A 57 2.88 -0.12 2.97
C LEU A 57 3.43 -1.05 4.07
N ILE A 58 3.58 -0.53 5.29
CA ILE A 58 4.06 -1.32 6.42
C ILE A 58 3.11 -2.48 6.73
N LEU A 59 1.78 -2.25 6.64
CA LEU A 59 0.76 -3.28 6.87
C LEU A 59 0.65 -4.30 5.73
N VAL A 60 0.83 -3.87 4.48
CA VAL A 60 0.72 -4.77 3.32
C VAL A 60 1.94 -5.69 3.21
N THR A 61 3.11 -5.24 3.66
CA THR A 61 4.36 -6.01 3.64
C THR A 61 4.21 -7.42 4.26
N PRO A 62 3.74 -7.59 5.51
CA PRO A 62 3.53 -8.93 6.07
C PRO A 62 2.47 -9.73 5.32
N ALA A 63 1.43 -9.10 4.74
CA ALA A 63 0.46 -9.81 3.90
C ALA A 63 1.14 -10.40 2.66
N LEU A 64 1.94 -9.60 1.95
CA LEU A 64 2.69 -10.06 0.77
C LEU A 64 3.72 -11.14 1.12
N CYS A 65 4.38 -11.04 2.28
CA CYS A 65 5.32 -12.06 2.75
C CYS A 65 4.64 -13.38 3.12
N LEU A 66 3.42 -13.33 3.67
CA LEU A 66 2.67 -14.53 4.07
C LEU A 66 1.94 -15.20 2.92
N PHE A 67 1.68 -14.45 1.84
CA PHE A 67 0.94 -14.91 0.67
C PHE A 67 1.41 -16.26 0.09
N PRO A 68 2.72 -16.51 -0.11
CA PRO A 68 3.21 -17.77 -0.69
C PRO A 68 2.94 -19.00 0.20
N PHE A 69 2.70 -18.78 1.50
CA PHE A 69 2.49 -19.82 2.51
C PHE A 69 1.01 -20.01 2.89
N ARG A 70 0.11 -19.17 2.37
CA ARG A 70 -1.30 -19.11 2.80
C ARG A 70 -2.03 -20.46 2.69
N ASP A 71 -1.69 -21.25 1.67
CA ASP A 71 -2.35 -22.53 1.37
C ASP A 71 -1.64 -23.71 2.07
N SER A 72 -0.41 -23.51 2.57
CA SER A 72 0.39 -24.54 3.25
C SER A 72 0.33 -24.46 4.77
N SER A 73 -0.22 -23.38 5.34
CA SER A 73 -0.37 -23.19 6.78
C SER A 73 -1.64 -22.38 7.08
N ALA A 74 -2.55 -22.97 7.85
CA ALA A 74 -3.76 -22.29 8.28
C ALA A 74 -3.46 -20.99 9.06
N GLN A 75 -2.37 -20.99 9.84
CA GLN A 75 -1.95 -19.79 10.56
C GLN A 75 -1.46 -18.69 9.60
N ALA A 76 -0.66 -19.06 8.60
CA ALA A 76 -0.21 -18.11 7.57
C ALA A 76 -1.39 -17.54 6.79
N GLY A 77 -2.37 -18.38 6.41
CA GLY A 77 -3.60 -17.94 5.73
C GLY A 77 -4.41 -16.94 6.56
N ARG A 78 -4.59 -17.19 7.87
CA ARG A 78 -5.30 -16.25 8.75
C ARG A 78 -4.58 -14.91 8.87
N TYR A 79 -3.27 -14.93 9.08
CA TYR A 79 -2.50 -13.69 9.22
C TYR A 79 -2.39 -12.93 7.89
N TRP A 80 -2.22 -13.64 6.78
CA TRP A 80 -2.28 -13.07 5.44
C TRP A 80 -3.59 -12.29 5.27
N LEU A 81 -4.74 -12.94 5.47
CA LEU A 81 -6.04 -12.29 5.28
C LEU A 81 -6.24 -11.10 6.24
N ALA A 82 -5.83 -11.24 7.50
CA ALA A 82 -5.93 -10.17 8.48
C ALA A 82 -5.10 -8.94 8.07
N PHE A 83 -3.82 -9.13 7.72
CA PHE A 83 -2.94 -8.03 7.28
C PHE A 83 -3.36 -7.45 5.93
N TRP A 84 -3.80 -8.29 4.99
CA TRP A 84 -4.32 -7.86 3.69
C TRP A 84 -5.56 -6.96 3.85
N THR A 85 -6.46 -7.33 4.76
CA THR A 85 -7.67 -6.55 5.07
C THR A 85 -7.33 -5.23 5.74
N VAL A 86 -6.48 -5.22 6.78
CA VAL A 86 -6.19 -3.95 7.46
C VAL A 86 -5.29 -3.03 6.63
N ALA A 87 -4.43 -3.57 5.78
CA ALA A 87 -3.66 -2.78 4.82
C ALA A 87 -4.59 -2.09 3.81
N LEU A 88 -5.61 -2.78 3.31
CA LEU A 88 -6.66 -2.18 2.49
C LEU A 88 -7.35 -1.03 3.24
N LEU A 89 -7.73 -1.21 4.51
CA LEU A 89 -8.38 -0.15 5.28
C LEU A 89 -7.48 1.09 5.45
N ALA A 90 -6.20 0.90 5.77
CA ALA A 90 -5.24 2.00 5.82
C ALA A 90 -5.06 2.68 4.46
N PHE A 91 -5.04 1.89 3.38
CA PHE A 91 -4.94 2.39 2.02
C PHE A 91 -6.20 3.16 1.58
N LEU A 92 -7.41 2.75 1.99
CA LEU A 92 -8.64 3.49 1.74
C LEU A 92 -8.64 4.85 2.43
N VAL A 93 -8.07 4.95 3.64
CA VAL A 93 -7.87 6.25 4.32
C VAL A 93 -6.92 7.13 3.51
N HIS A 94 -5.79 6.57 3.04
CA HIS A 94 -4.87 7.28 2.14
C HIS A 94 -5.56 7.75 0.86
N PHE A 95 -6.27 6.84 0.19
CA PHE A 95 -6.96 7.09 -1.08
C PHE A 95 -8.02 8.18 -0.93
N TYR A 96 -8.81 8.15 0.15
CA TYR A 96 -9.76 9.21 0.48
C TYR A 96 -9.08 10.57 0.68
N TRP A 97 -7.96 10.60 1.40
CA TRP A 97 -7.25 11.86 1.63
C TRP A 97 -6.64 12.42 0.34
N ALA A 98 -6.02 11.57 -0.47
CA ALA A 98 -5.45 11.95 -1.75
C ALA A 98 -6.55 12.46 -2.69
N VAL A 99 -7.53 11.62 -3.02
CA VAL A 99 -8.52 11.92 -4.07
C VAL A 99 -9.57 12.92 -3.59
N GLY A 100 -10.13 12.72 -2.40
CA GLY A 100 -11.24 13.52 -1.89
C GLY A 100 -10.80 14.83 -1.23
N VAL A 101 -9.81 14.77 -0.34
CA VAL A 101 -9.42 15.95 0.48
C VAL A 101 -8.45 16.85 -0.28
N ILE A 102 -7.35 16.30 -0.81
CA ILE A 102 -6.30 17.10 -1.48
C ILE A 102 -6.74 17.56 -2.87
N PHE A 103 -7.34 16.66 -3.64
CA PHE A 103 -7.72 16.94 -5.02
C PHE A 103 -9.21 17.26 -5.20
N GLY A 104 -10.07 17.12 -4.19
CA GLY A 104 -11.48 17.50 -4.30
C GLY A 104 -12.23 16.71 -5.38
N TYR A 105 -11.81 15.48 -5.69
CA TYR A 105 -12.28 14.66 -6.81
C TYR A 105 -12.05 15.27 -8.21
N ASP A 106 -11.15 16.26 -8.34
CA ASP A 106 -10.75 16.84 -9.62
C ASP A 106 -9.78 15.91 -10.37
N TRP A 107 -10.34 15.03 -11.20
CA TRP A 107 -9.59 14.09 -12.05
C TRP A 107 -8.73 14.79 -13.11
N GLY A 108 -9.09 16.01 -13.51
CA GLY A 108 -8.27 16.83 -14.39
C GLY A 108 -6.94 17.15 -13.72
N ARG A 109 -7.00 17.63 -12.47
CA ARG A 109 -5.79 17.93 -11.68
C ARG A 109 -5.01 16.67 -11.28
N ILE A 110 -5.70 15.60 -10.86
CA ILE A 110 -5.07 14.32 -10.46
C ILE A 110 -4.26 13.71 -11.61
N SER A 111 -4.78 13.74 -12.84
CA SER A 111 -4.14 13.10 -13.99
C SER A 111 -2.96 13.89 -14.59
N HIS A 112 -2.80 15.17 -14.21
CA HIS A 112 -1.78 16.05 -14.78
C HIS A 112 -0.71 16.50 -13.77
N THR A 113 -0.77 16.05 -12.52
CA THR A 113 0.32 16.27 -11.55
C THR A 113 1.37 15.17 -11.62
N ALA A 114 2.65 15.53 -11.57
CA ALA A 114 3.76 14.58 -11.45
C ALA A 114 3.85 13.92 -10.07
N ARG A 115 3.01 14.33 -9.11
CA ARG A 115 2.94 13.72 -7.78
C ARG A 115 2.19 12.39 -7.75
N VAL A 116 1.32 12.15 -8.72
CA VAL A 116 0.52 10.92 -8.81
C VAL A 116 0.88 10.20 -10.10
N SER A 117 1.61 9.11 -9.97
CA SER A 117 2.27 8.48 -11.11
C SER A 117 1.34 7.62 -11.97
N ALA A 118 0.32 7.01 -11.36
CA ALA A 118 -0.60 6.12 -12.05
C ALA A 118 -2.04 6.19 -11.51
N PRO A 119 -2.70 7.37 -11.52
CA PRO A 119 -3.96 7.60 -10.81
C PRO A 119 -5.10 6.67 -11.22
N ILE A 120 -5.20 6.38 -12.53
CA ILE A 120 -6.22 5.45 -13.06
C ILE A 120 -5.94 4.04 -12.56
N LEU A 121 -4.67 3.61 -12.62
CA LEU A 121 -4.26 2.27 -12.19
C LEU A 121 -4.47 2.08 -10.68
N ASP A 122 -4.12 3.08 -9.87
CA ASP A 122 -4.34 3.07 -8.41
C ASP A 122 -5.83 2.94 -8.07
N THR A 123 -6.70 3.63 -8.83
CA THR A 123 -8.16 3.55 -8.64
C THR A 123 -8.70 2.17 -8.99
N VAL A 124 -8.29 1.63 -10.15
CA VAL A 124 -8.66 0.26 -10.56
C VAL A 124 -8.16 -0.76 -9.56
N PHE A 125 -6.91 -0.62 -9.10
CA PHE A 125 -6.32 -1.46 -8.06
C PHE A 125 -7.11 -1.39 -6.76
N THR A 126 -7.51 -0.19 -6.32
CA THR A 126 -8.29 -0.01 -5.08
C THR A 126 -9.59 -0.82 -5.14
N VAL A 127 -10.35 -0.69 -6.23
CA VAL A 127 -11.61 -1.42 -6.42
C VAL A 127 -11.37 -2.92 -6.49
N TRP A 128 -10.34 -3.36 -7.22
CA TRP A 128 -9.99 -4.77 -7.33
C TRP A 128 -9.54 -5.36 -5.99
N TRP A 129 -8.78 -4.62 -5.19
CA TRP A 129 -8.35 -5.05 -3.86
C TRP A 129 -9.54 -5.21 -2.91
N VAL A 130 -10.50 -4.27 -2.92
CA VAL A 130 -11.77 -4.44 -2.18
C VAL A 130 -12.47 -5.73 -2.60
N ALA A 131 -12.60 -5.98 -3.90
CA ALA A 131 -13.22 -7.20 -4.41
C ALA A 131 -12.48 -8.47 -3.97
N ASP A 132 -11.13 -8.50 -4.00
CA ASP A 132 -10.36 -9.66 -3.55
C ASP A 132 -10.51 -9.92 -2.04
N VAL A 133 -10.54 -8.87 -1.21
CA VAL A 133 -10.79 -9.01 0.23
C VAL A 133 -12.18 -9.59 0.48
N LEU A 134 -13.21 -9.07 -0.22
CA LEU A 134 -14.57 -9.61 -0.12
C LEU A 134 -14.62 -11.08 -0.57
N LEU A 135 -13.97 -11.43 -1.67
CA LEU A 135 -13.85 -12.81 -2.12
C LEU A 135 -13.13 -13.68 -1.08
N ALA A 136 -12.08 -13.17 -0.43
CA ALA A 136 -11.32 -13.93 0.56
C ALA A 136 -12.12 -14.21 1.85
N TRP A 137 -13.00 -13.29 2.25
CA TRP A 137 -13.88 -13.49 3.41
C TRP A 137 -15.13 -14.32 3.08
N CYS A 138 -15.73 -14.11 1.91
CA CYS A 138 -17.03 -14.70 1.57
C CYS A 138 -16.93 -16.03 0.82
N TYR A 139 -15.86 -16.25 0.03
CA TYR A 139 -15.72 -17.42 -0.83
C TYR A 139 -14.49 -18.25 -0.46
N ARG A 140 -14.74 -19.48 0.03
CA ARG A 140 -13.68 -20.46 0.36
C ARG A 140 -13.38 -21.43 -0.77
N HIS A 141 -14.12 -21.34 -1.89
CA HIS A 141 -13.95 -22.24 -3.02
C HIS A 141 -12.69 -21.94 -3.81
N ASP A 142 -11.98 -23.01 -4.18
CA ASP A 142 -10.66 -22.94 -4.75
C ASP A 142 -10.70 -22.90 -6.30
N ALA A 143 -11.58 -22.04 -6.83
CA ALA A 143 -11.77 -21.86 -8.27
C ALA A 143 -10.52 -21.22 -8.90
N TRP A 144 -10.12 -21.71 -10.07
CA TRP A 144 -8.90 -21.27 -10.75
C TRP A 144 -8.88 -19.75 -11.00
N TRP A 145 -10.02 -19.16 -11.37
CA TRP A 145 -10.13 -17.72 -11.62
C TRP A 145 -9.90 -16.89 -10.34
N ILE A 146 -10.35 -17.38 -9.17
CA ILE A 146 -10.12 -16.72 -7.88
C ILE A 146 -8.63 -16.75 -7.53
N ARG A 147 -7.95 -17.88 -7.78
CA ARG A 147 -6.50 -17.97 -7.56
C ARG A 147 -5.74 -17.01 -8.46
N THR A 148 -6.08 -16.98 -9.75
CA THR A 148 -5.40 -16.13 -10.73
C THR A 148 -5.58 -14.65 -10.39
N GLN A 149 -6.82 -14.19 -10.18
CA GLN A 149 -7.05 -12.79 -9.83
C GLN A 149 -6.32 -12.41 -8.52
N ARG A 150 -6.30 -13.33 -7.54
CA ARG A 150 -5.64 -13.09 -6.26
C ARG A 150 -4.13 -12.97 -6.41
N VAL A 151 -3.51 -13.77 -7.26
CA VAL A 151 -2.08 -13.60 -7.59
C VAL A 151 -1.86 -12.25 -8.28
N LEU A 152 -2.68 -11.90 -9.26
CA LEU A 152 -2.52 -10.66 -10.01
C LEU A 152 -2.69 -9.41 -9.14
N VAL A 153 -3.69 -9.36 -8.25
CA VAL A 153 -3.87 -8.21 -7.35
C VAL A 153 -2.74 -8.06 -6.34
N HIS A 154 -2.13 -9.17 -5.88
CA HIS A 154 -0.97 -9.11 -4.99
C HIS A 154 0.30 -8.66 -5.72
N LEU A 155 0.49 -9.12 -6.96
CA LEU A 155 1.57 -8.64 -7.82
C LEU A 155 1.40 -7.15 -8.13
N LEU A 156 0.19 -6.71 -8.43
CA LEU A 156 -0.11 -5.31 -8.69
C LEU A 156 0.11 -4.45 -7.44
N ALA A 157 -0.35 -4.90 -6.27
CA ALA A 157 -0.08 -4.24 -4.99
C ALA A 157 1.43 -4.11 -4.74
N PHE A 158 2.18 -5.20 -4.92
CA PHE A 158 3.63 -5.20 -4.78
C PHE A 158 4.27 -4.15 -5.69
N VAL A 159 3.92 -4.14 -6.98
CA VAL A 159 4.47 -3.19 -7.96
C VAL A 159 4.11 -1.76 -7.59
N LEU A 160 2.85 -1.46 -7.29
CA LEU A 160 2.39 -0.10 -6.99
C LEU A 160 3.04 0.45 -5.72
N PHE A 161 3.02 -0.30 -4.61
CA PHE A 161 3.69 0.13 -3.38
C PHE A 161 5.20 0.23 -3.53
N PHE A 162 5.83 -0.70 -4.25
CA PHE A 162 7.27 -0.68 -4.47
C PHE A 162 7.68 0.52 -5.33
N MET A 163 7.04 0.72 -6.49
CA MET A 163 7.36 1.82 -7.39
C MET A 163 7.06 3.17 -6.75
N GLY A 164 5.88 3.32 -6.15
CA GLY A 164 5.48 4.54 -5.45
C GLY A 164 6.41 4.91 -4.30
N ALA A 165 6.90 3.93 -3.52
CA ALA A 165 7.77 4.21 -2.40
C ALA A 165 9.26 4.26 -2.76
N ALA A 166 9.78 3.26 -3.49
CA ALA A 166 11.20 3.07 -3.78
C ALA A 166 11.72 3.97 -4.90
N LYS A 167 10.93 4.17 -5.96
CA LYS A 167 11.33 4.98 -7.12
C LYS A 167 10.84 6.42 -7.00
N GLU A 168 9.58 6.59 -6.60
CA GLU A 168 8.90 7.89 -6.62
C GLU A 168 8.87 8.57 -5.25
N GLY A 169 9.32 7.87 -4.20
CA GLY A 169 9.43 8.41 -2.87
C GLY A 169 10.32 9.65 -2.82
N GLU A 170 9.74 10.76 -2.35
CA GLU A 170 10.43 12.04 -2.19
C GLU A 170 11.54 11.95 -1.13
N LEU A 171 11.27 11.20 -0.05
CA LEU A 171 12.19 11.04 1.08
C LEU A 171 12.98 9.74 1.00
N VAL A 172 14.21 9.77 1.51
CA VAL A 172 15.06 8.59 1.70
C VAL A 172 14.33 7.52 2.52
N THR A 173 13.56 7.93 3.54
CA THR A 173 12.74 7.02 4.35
C THR A 173 11.69 6.27 3.53
N SER A 174 11.00 6.97 2.62
CA SER A 174 10.02 6.33 1.72
C SER A 174 10.71 5.29 0.84
N ARG A 175 11.89 5.62 0.31
CA ARG A 175 12.66 4.70 -0.53
C ARG A 175 13.13 3.47 0.23
N ALA A 176 13.63 3.68 1.45
CA ALA A 176 14.05 2.61 2.34
C ALA A 176 12.89 1.66 2.68
N LEU A 177 11.69 2.18 2.95
CA LEU A 177 10.49 1.36 3.19
C LEU A 177 10.14 0.50 1.98
N GLY A 178 10.13 1.08 0.77
CA GLY A 178 9.86 0.34 -0.46
C GLY A 178 10.89 -0.77 -0.72
N ILE A 179 12.18 -0.48 -0.56
CA ILE A 179 13.26 -1.46 -0.71
C ILE A 179 13.15 -2.57 0.35
N ALA A 180 12.88 -2.21 1.61
CA ALA A 180 12.71 -3.18 2.70
C ALA A 180 11.55 -4.15 2.41
N MET A 181 10.41 -3.64 1.93
CA MET A 181 9.29 -4.47 1.48
C MET A 181 9.73 -5.43 0.36
N ALA A 182 10.45 -4.93 -0.65
CA ALA A 182 10.93 -5.75 -1.77
C ALA A 182 11.82 -6.91 -1.31
N VAL A 183 12.79 -6.62 -0.44
CA VAL A 183 13.68 -7.63 0.13
C VAL A 183 12.90 -8.65 0.95
N ALA A 184 11.98 -8.20 1.82
CA ALA A 184 11.18 -9.10 2.66
C ALA A 184 10.30 -10.05 1.83
N VAL A 185 9.61 -9.54 0.81
CA VAL A 185 8.77 -10.33 -0.09
C VAL A 185 9.61 -11.32 -0.89
N LEU A 186 10.77 -10.90 -1.41
CA LEU A 186 11.68 -11.78 -2.14
C LEU A 186 12.16 -12.95 -1.26
N LEU A 187 12.60 -12.66 -0.03
CA LEU A 187 13.03 -13.68 0.92
C LEU A 187 11.90 -14.68 1.23
N ALA A 188 10.67 -14.20 1.40
CA ALA A 188 9.51 -15.05 1.62
C ALA A 188 9.21 -15.98 0.43
N VAL A 189 9.27 -15.47 -0.80
CA VAL A 189 9.09 -16.26 -2.02
C VAL A 189 10.19 -17.32 -2.16
N LEU A 190 11.46 -16.94 -1.93
CA LEU A 190 12.59 -17.88 -1.97
C LEU A 190 12.47 -18.97 -0.90
N ALA A 191 12.08 -18.61 0.31
CA ALA A 191 11.83 -19.57 1.39
C ALA A 191 10.70 -20.56 1.01
N ARG A 192 9.64 -20.08 0.34
CA ARG A 192 8.57 -20.96 -0.14
C ARG A 192 9.05 -21.90 -1.26
N ALA A 193 9.85 -21.41 -2.19
CA ALA A 193 10.39 -22.19 -3.30
C ALA A 193 11.31 -23.30 -2.80
N THR A 194 12.22 -22.99 -1.86
CA THR A 194 13.12 -23.97 -1.25
C THR A 194 12.35 -25.06 -0.48
N GLN A 195 11.31 -24.68 0.27
CA GLN A 195 10.41 -25.66 0.92
C GLN A 195 9.68 -26.55 -0.09
N ALA A 196 9.25 -26.01 -1.24
CA ALA A 196 8.62 -26.81 -2.29
C ALA A 196 9.59 -27.84 -2.88
N MET A 197 10.84 -27.45 -3.12
CA MET A 197 11.87 -28.35 -3.67
C MET A 197 12.18 -29.49 -2.71
N ARG A 198 12.36 -29.19 -1.41
CA ARG A 198 12.64 -30.20 -0.39
C ARG A 198 11.53 -31.23 -0.20
N ARG A 199 10.27 -30.87 -0.45
CA ARG A 199 9.13 -31.80 -0.35
C ARG A 199 8.98 -32.74 -1.57
N ARG A 200 9.73 -32.49 -2.65
CA ARG A 200 9.71 -33.32 -3.87
C ARG A 200 10.84 -34.36 -3.91
N GLN A 201 11.80 -34.26 -2.99
CA GLN A 201 12.87 -35.24 -2.76
C GLN A 201 12.40 -36.25 -1.72
#